data_AF-A0A9Q4CWB4-F1
#
_entry.id   AF-A0A9Q4CWB4-F1
#
_cell.length_a   1.000
_cell.length_b   1.000
_cell.length_c   1.000
_cell.angle_alpha   90.00
_cell.angle_beta   90.00
_cell.angle_gamma   90.00
#
_symmetry.space_group_name_H-M   'P 1'
#
loop_
_entity.id
_entity.type
_entity.pdbx_description
1 polymer ?
#
loop_
_entity_poly.entity_id
_entity_poly.type
_entity_poly.pdbx_seq_one_letter_code
_entity_poly.pdbx_strand_id
1 'polypeptide(L)'
;MKSSQMNDRSGQTDNSNTDLRSPFIYREDEALEKKFDGRQVRRLMSYLRLHPRLIVFSLVATTLGILVTLAAPYLVGKAINVAVGDKHPNTLLEYCAVLIVLYALNFFATRFRIYYTNLLGQSVIQHIREQLFHHVQFLSLKFFDERPAGSVLVRIMNDVNSMQDLFTNGVINTITNLFTLVGIIIIMLVLNWKLA
;
A
#
# COMPACT_ATOMS: atom_id res chain seq x y z
N MET A 1 -67.69 -63.48 -9.76
CA MET A 1 -68.82 -62.58 -9.52
C MET A 1 -68.34 -61.15 -9.77
N LYS A 2 -68.85 -60.49 -10.83
CA LYS A 2 -68.70 -59.07 -11.27
C LYS A 2 -67.27 -58.53 -11.53
N SER A 3 -66.85 -58.25 -12.77
CA SER A 3 -67.29 -57.21 -13.75
C SER A 3 -66.95 -55.78 -13.34
N SER A 4 -65.97 -55.15 -14.00
CA SER A 4 -66.17 -53.94 -14.83
C SER A 4 -64.85 -53.41 -15.36
N GLN A 5 -64.81 -53.21 -16.67
CA GLN A 5 -63.78 -52.43 -17.36
C GLN A 5 -64.00 -50.94 -17.10
N MET A 6 -62.95 -50.12 -17.17
CA MET A 6 -63.02 -48.82 -17.83
C MET A 6 -61.61 -48.34 -18.18
N ASN A 7 -61.38 -48.26 -19.48
CA ASN A 7 -60.31 -47.56 -20.17
C ASN A 7 -60.37 -46.05 -19.87
N ASP A 8 -59.23 -45.41 -19.61
CA ASP A 8 -59.04 -44.03 -20.05
C ASP A 8 -57.58 -43.75 -20.43
N ARG A 9 -57.41 -43.28 -21.67
CA ARG A 9 -56.17 -42.76 -22.23
C ARG A 9 -56.21 -41.25 -22.08
N SER A 10 -55.32 -40.65 -21.30
CA SER A 10 -54.93 -39.26 -21.52
C SER A 10 -53.67 -38.91 -20.72
N GLY A 11 -52.74 -38.19 -21.33
CA GLY A 11 -51.66 -37.52 -20.60
C GLY A 11 -50.25 -37.99 -20.92
N GLN A 12 -49.90 -38.10 -22.20
CA GLN A 12 -48.53 -37.87 -22.62
C GLN A 12 -48.24 -36.38 -22.42
N THR A 13 -47.45 -36.02 -21.40
CA THR A 13 -46.78 -34.72 -21.34
C THR A 13 -45.28 -34.96 -21.23
N ASP A 14 -44.67 -34.92 -22.41
CA ASP A 14 -43.34 -34.36 -22.63
C ASP A 14 -43.13 -33.14 -21.73
N ASN A 15 -42.07 -33.17 -20.92
CA ASN A 15 -41.48 -31.94 -20.42
C ASN A 15 -39.97 -32.06 -20.44
N SER A 16 -39.45 -32.03 -21.66
CA SER A 16 -38.19 -31.42 -22.04
C SER A 16 -37.94 -30.09 -21.32
N ASN A 17 -37.36 -30.09 -20.12
CA ASN A 17 -36.73 -28.92 -19.50
C ASN A 17 -35.80 -29.34 -18.34
N THR A 18 -34.67 -29.98 -18.66
CA THR A 18 -33.50 -29.91 -17.79
C THR A 18 -33.00 -28.47 -17.82
N ASP A 19 -33.27 -27.78 -16.73
CA ASP A 19 -32.98 -26.37 -16.47
C ASP A 19 -31.49 -26.06 -16.68
N LEU A 20 -31.13 -25.63 -17.90
CA LEU A 20 -29.80 -25.12 -18.26
C LEU A 20 -29.60 -23.68 -17.76
N ARG A 21 -29.94 -23.43 -16.48
CA ARG A 21 -29.79 -22.13 -15.82
C ARG A 21 -29.34 -22.30 -14.38
N SER A 22 -28.21 -22.97 -14.17
CA SER A 22 -27.40 -22.67 -12.99
C SER A 22 -26.71 -21.32 -13.26
N PRO A 23 -27.08 -20.24 -12.54
CA PRO A 23 -26.37 -18.97 -12.65
C PRO A 23 -24.93 -19.23 -12.24
N PHE A 24 -23.98 -18.75 -13.05
CA PHE A 24 -22.55 -18.66 -12.77
C PHE A 24 -22.23 -18.83 -11.28
N ILE A 25 -21.86 -20.05 -10.89
CA ILE A 25 -21.20 -20.28 -9.61
C ILE A 25 -19.89 -19.50 -9.76
N TYR A 26 -19.84 -18.28 -9.24
CA TYR A 26 -18.57 -17.72 -8.81
C TYR A 26 -18.04 -18.79 -7.86
N ARG A 27 -17.07 -19.59 -8.31
CA ARG A 27 -16.21 -20.31 -7.37
C ARG A 27 -15.71 -19.17 -6.51
N GLU A 28 -16.24 -19.05 -5.29
CA GLU A 28 -15.64 -18.21 -4.26
C GLU A 28 -14.16 -18.51 -4.40
N ASP A 29 -13.42 -17.50 -4.87
CA ASP A 29 -12.02 -17.64 -5.13
C ASP A 29 -11.47 -18.33 -3.88
N GLU A 30 -11.02 -19.58 -4.00
CA GLU A 30 -10.18 -20.18 -2.98
C GLU A 30 -9.17 -19.09 -2.75
N ALA A 31 -9.28 -18.41 -1.61
CA ALA A 31 -8.45 -17.27 -1.30
C ALA A 31 -7.06 -17.84 -1.39
N LEU A 32 -6.40 -17.62 -2.54
CA LEU A 32 -5.14 -18.26 -2.88
C LEU A 32 -4.25 -17.76 -1.78
N GLU A 33 -4.05 -18.60 -0.76
CA GLU A 33 -3.27 -18.31 0.42
C GLU A 33 -1.83 -18.38 -0.08
N LYS A 34 -1.48 -17.37 -0.88
CA LYS A 34 -0.22 -17.27 -1.58
C LYS A 34 0.75 -16.86 -0.49
N LYS A 35 1.35 -17.88 0.12
CA LYS A 35 2.32 -17.74 1.20
C LYS A 35 3.30 -16.63 0.86
N PHE A 36 3.50 -15.73 1.81
CA PHE A 36 4.42 -14.60 1.68
C PHE A 36 5.81 -15.11 1.31
N ASP A 37 6.23 -14.88 0.07
CA ASP A 37 7.51 -15.36 -0.45
C ASP A 37 8.56 -14.26 -0.28
N GLY A 38 9.43 -14.43 0.73
CA GLY A 38 10.51 -13.48 1.03
C GLY A 38 11.49 -13.27 -0.14
N ARG A 39 11.54 -14.20 -1.11
CA ARG A 39 12.35 -14.03 -2.34
C ARG A 39 11.81 -12.89 -3.22
N GLN A 40 10.50 -12.72 -3.26
CA GLN A 40 9.83 -11.64 -4.01
C GLN A 40 10.13 -10.29 -3.36
N VAL A 41 10.08 -10.23 -2.02
CA VAL A 41 10.47 -9.03 -1.25
C VAL A 41 11.93 -8.65 -1.49
N ARG A 42 12.85 -9.62 -1.47
CA ARG A 42 14.27 -9.36 -1.74
C ARG A 42 14.51 -8.84 -3.15
N ARG A 43 13.78 -9.38 -4.15
CA ARG A 43 13.84 -8.89 -5.52
C ARG A 43 13.30 -7.46 -5.61
N LEU A 44 12.21 -7.16 -4.91
CA LEU A 44 11.65 -5.82 -4.79
C LEU A 44 12.64 -4.82 -4.15
N MET A 45 13.33 -5.26 -3.10
CA MET A 45 14.36 -4.49 -2.40
C MET A 45 15.53 -4.12 -3.32
N SER A 46 15.85 -4.99 -4.30
CA SER A 46 16.90 -4.70 -5.28
C SER A 46 16.55 -3.56 -6.24
N TYR A 47 15.27 -3.38 -6.58
CA TYR A 47 14.80 -2.27 -7.40
C TYR A 47 14.83 -0.93 -6.65
N LEU A 48 14.62 -0.95 -5.33
CA LEU A 48 14.76 0.26 -4.50
C LEU A 48 16.21 0.75 -4.47
N ARG A 49 17.17 -0.17 -4.43
CA ARG A 49 18.61 0.15 -4.42
C ARG A 49 19.08 0.87 -5.69
N LEU A 50 18.27 0.91 -6.76
CA LEU A 50 18.58 1.63 -7.99
C LEU A 50 18.64 3.17 -7.78
N HIS A 51 17.91 3.71 -6.81
CA HIS A 51 17.84 5.15 -6.54
C HIS A 51 18.23 5.52 -5.08
N PRO A 52 19.51 5.35 -4.70
CA PRO A 52 19.96 5.53 -3.32
C PRO A 52 19.79 6.96 -2.81
N ARG A 53 19.88 7.96 -3.69
CA ARG A 53 19.72 9.39 -3.31
C ARG A 53 18.31 9.70 -2.81
N LEU A 54 17.27 9.19 -3.50
CA LEU A 54 15.87 9.41 -3.13
C LEU A 54 15.54 8.75 -1.79
N ILE A 55 16.10 7.57 -1.55
CA ILE A 55 15.97 6.83 -0.29
C ILE A 55 16.63 7.60 0.86
N VAL A 56 17.83 8.15 0.65
CA VAL A 56 18.51 8.95 1.69
C VAL A 56 17.69 10.19 2.03
N PHE A 57 17.15 10.91 1.05
CA PHE A 57 16.30 12.07 1.32
C PHE A 57 15.02 11.72 2.08
N SER A 58 14.34 10.63 1.73
CA SER A 58 13.14 10.20 2.45
C SER A 58 13.45 9.73 3.87
N LEU A 59 14.58 9.04 4.09
CA LEU A 59 15.07 8.64 5.41
C LEU A 59 15.39 9.85 6.29
N VAL A 60 16.14 10.82 5.77
CA VAL A 60 16.47 12.06 6.52
C VAL A 60 15.20 12.81 6.92
N ALA A 61 14.25 12.96 5.99
CA ALA A 61 12.96 13.60 6.27
C ALA A 61 12.15 12.82 7.32
N THR A 62 12.21 11.49 7.29
CA THR A 62 11.56 10.61 8.27
C THR A 62 12.20 10.75 9.65
N THR A 63 13.53 10.75 9.75
CA THR A 63 14.25 10.97 11.01
C THR A 63 13.89 12.31 11.64
N LEU A 64 13.82 13.38 10.83
CA LEU A 64 13.40 14.69 11.32
C LEU A 64 11.95 14.67 11.83
N GLY A 65 11.07 13.94 11.14
CA GLY A 65 9.70 13.70 11.58
C GLY A 65 9.63 13.03 12.96
N ILE A 66 10.41 11.95 13.17
CA ILE A 66 10.50 11.23 14.45
C ILE A 66 10.92 12.17 15.59
N LEU A 67 11.95 12.99 15.35
CA LEU A 67 12.45 13.94 16.36
C LEU A 67 11.36 14.94 16.77
N VAL A 68 10.60 15.47 15.82
CA VAL A 68 9.48 16.39 16.12
C VAL A 68 8.37 15.68 16.89
N THR A 69 7.96 14.48 16.46
CA THR A 69 6.91 13.70 17.13
C THR A 69 7.26 13.44 18.60
N LEU A 70 8.54 13.30 18.92
CA LEU A 70 9.00 13.08 20.29
C LEU A 70 9.24 14.39 21.07
N ALA A 71 9.69 15.45 20.41
CA ALA A 71 9.86 16.75 21.03
C ALA A 71 8.51 17.39 21.41
N ALA A 72 7.46 17.19 20.60
CA ALA A 72 6.13 17.75 20.84
C ALA A 72 5.57 17.45 22.25
N PRO A 73 5.45 16.19 22.73
CA PRO A 73 4.93 15.91 24.06
C PRO A 73 5.82 16.46 25.19
N TYR A 74 7.13 16.52 24.99
CA TYR A 74 8.05 17.12 25.97
C TYR A 74 7.82 18.63 26.12
N LEU A 75 7.64 19.35 25.00
CA LEU A 75 7.31 20.78 25.02
C LEU A 75 5.92 21.05 25.59
N VAL A 76 4.93 20.22 25.24
CA VAL A 76 3.57 20.32 25.78
C VAL A 76 3.58 20.11 27.30
N GLY A 77 4.33 19.13 27.81
CA GLY A 77 4.48 18.92 29.25
C GLY A 77 5.05 20.15 29.97
N LYS A 78 6.08 20.80 29.41
CA LYS A 78 6.62 22.07 29.95
C LYS A 78 5.61 23.21 29.89
N ALA A 79 4.88 23.34 28.77
CA ALA A 79 3.87 24.38 28.59
C ALA A 79 2.75 24.24 29.64
N ILE A 80 2.30 23.01 29.92
CA ILE A 80 1.29 22.74 30.96
C ILE A 80 1.80 23.13 32.35
N ASN A 81 3.04 22.75 32.69
CA ASN A 81 3.62 23.11 34.00
C ASN A 81 3.68 24.63 34.21
N VAL A 82 4.03 25.40 33.17
CA VAL A 82 4.07 26.88 33.23
C VAL A 82 2.66 27.48 33.29
N ALA A 83 1.70 26.89 32.57
CA ALA A 83 0.31 27.35 32.57
C ALA A 83 -0.37 27.14 33.93
N VAL A 84 -0.07 26.04 34.62
CA VAL A 84 -0.68 25.69 35.92
C VAL A 84 0.08 26.29 37.11
N GLY A 85 1.42 26.33 37.06
CA GLY A 85 2.27 26.78 38.16
C GLY A 85 2.52 28.29 38.18
N ASP A 86 3.43 28.77 37.32
CA ASP A 86 4.02 30.10 37.45
C ASP A 86 3.15 31.24 36.92
N LYS A 87 2.09 30.96 36.14
CA LYS A 87 1.18 31.97 35.54
C LYS A 87 1.93 33.08 34.78
N HIS A 88 3.05 32.76 34.13
CA HIS A 88 3.79 33.70 33.28
C HIS A 88 3.28 33.60 31.82
N PRO A 89 2.35 34.49 31.38
CA PRO A 89 1.73 34.36 30.06
C PRO A 89 2.73 34.48 28.90
N ASN A 90 3.81 35.24 29.09
CA ASN A 90 4.85 35.43 28.06
C ASN A 90 5.62 34.13 27.79
N THR A 91 5.97 33.37 28.82
CA THR A 91 6.69 32.09 28.69
C THR A 91 5.80 31.03 28.05
N LEU A 92 4.49 31.05 28.35
CA LEU A 92 3.53 30.17 27.69
C LEU A 92 3.42 30.49 26.19
N LEU A 93 3.37 31.77 25.82
CA LEU A 93 3.37 32.23 24.43
C LEU A 93 4.63 31.80 23.67
N GLU A 94 5.79 31.83 24.32
CA GLU A 94 7.05 31.34 23.74
C GLU A 94 6.98 29.83 23.43
N TYR A 95 6.52 28.99 24.36
CA TYR A 95 6.35 27.56 24.11
C TYR A 95 5.34 27.27 22.99
N CYS A 96 4.23 28.00 22.96
CA CYS A 96 3.26 27.91 21.86
C CYS A 96 3.89 28.29 20.51
N ALA A 97 4.66 29.37 20.46
CA ALA A 97 5.36 29.80 19.24
C ALA A 97 6.37 28.74 18.78
N VAL A 98 7.15 28.16 19.69
CA VAL A 98 8.10 27.08 19.37
C VAL A 98 7.36 25.83 18.85
N LEU A 99 6.23 25.45 19.47
CA LEU A 99 5.41 24.33 18.98
C LEU A 99 4.87 24.57 17.57
N ILE A 100 4.41 25.78 17.27
CA ILE A 100 3.94 26.14 15.92
C ILE A 100 5.07 25.99 14.90
N VAL A 101 6.26 26.51 15.20
CA VAL A 101 7.44 26.38 14.32
C VAL A 101 7.83 24.90 14.14
N LEU A 102 7.80 24.12 15.21
CA LEU A 102 8.12 22.70 15.18
C LEU A 102 7.14 21.90 14.31
N TYR A 103 5.84 22.16 14.43
CA TYR A 103 4.82 21.54 13.58
C TYR A 103 4.90 22.01 12.13
N ALA A 104 5.22 23.27 11.88
CA ALA A 104 5.49 23.76 10.53
C ALA A 104 6.67 23.01 9.90
N LEU A 105 7.77 22.84 10.63
CA LEU A 105 8.92 22.07 10.18
C LEU A 105 8.56 20.60 9.88
N ASN A 106 7.76 19.97 10.75
CA ASN A 106 7.28 18.61 10.52
C ASN A 106 6.38 18.50 9.29
N PHE A 107 5.52 19.48 9.05
CA PHE A 107 4.69 19.54 7.85
C PHE A 107 5.56 19.55 6.59
N PHE A 108 6.57 20.42 6.53
CA PHE A 108 7.51 20.47 5.40
C PHE A 108 8.29 19.15 5.27
N ALA A 109 8.82 18.61 6.35
CA ALA A 109 9.55 17.33 6.35
C ALA A 109 8.68 16.18 5.83
N THR A 110 7.44 16.09 6.30
CA THR A 110 6.47 15.10 5.85
C THR A 110 6.15 15.29 4.36
N ARG A 111 6.03 16.54 3.91
CA ARG A 111 5.79 16.85 2.49
C ARG A 111 6.97 16.43 1.61
N PHE A 112 8.21 16.73 2.03
CA PHE A 112 9.42 16.27 1.35
C PHE A 112 9.49 14.75 1.32
N ARG A 113 9.22 14.07 2.44
CA ARG A 113 9.17 12.60 2.51
C ARG A 113 8.20 12.04 1.48
N ILE A 114 6.96 12.53 1.45
CA ILE A 114 5.93 12.07 0.50
C ILE A 114 6.39 12.31 -0.94
N TYR A 115 6.96 13.48 -1.23
CA TYR A 115 7.43 13.81 -2.57
C TYR A 115 8.55 12.86 -3.03
N TYR A 116 9.58 12.64 -2.23
CA TYR A 116 10.69 11.75 -2.59
C TYR A 116 10.27 10.27 -2.66
N THR A 117 9.37 9.83 -1.79
CA THR A 117 8.78 8.47 -1.86
C THR A 117 7.99 8.27 -3.15
N ASN A 118 7.16 9.25 -3.54
CA ASN A 118 6.41 9.16 -4.80
C ASN A 118 7.33 9.20 -6.02
N LEU A 119 8.33 10.07 -6.00
CA LEU A 119 9.31 10.17 -7.08
C LEU A 119 10.11 8.87 -7.23
N LEU A 120 10.46 8.22 -6.11
CA LEU A 120 11.10 6.90 -6.10
C LEU A 120 10.20 5.83 -6.73
N GLY A 121 8.93 5.76 -6.33
CA GLY A 121 7.97 4.82 -6.89
C GLY A 121 7.77 5.02 -8.40
N GLN A 122 7.63 6.27 -8.84
CA GLN A 122 7.50 6.61 -10.26
C GLN A 122 8.75 6.25 -11.06
N SER A 123 9.95 6.51 -10.53
CA SER A 123 11.21 6.22 -11.23
C SER A 123 11.43 4.71 -11.45
N VAL A 124 11.07 3.89 -10.45
CA VAL A 124 11.10 2.43 -10.56
C VAL A 124 10.12 1.94 -11.63
N ILE A 125 8.91 2.49 -11.64
CA ILE A 125 7.86 2.09 -12.58
C ILE A 125 8.17 2.52 -14.00
N GLN A 126 8.76 3.69 -14.18
CA GLN A 126 9.24 4.15 -15.48
C GLN A 126 10.24 3.15 -16.09
N HIS A 127 11.21 2.67 -15.30
CA HIS A 127 12.15 1.64 -15.74
C HIS A 127 11.45 0.32 -16.11
N ILE A 128 10.47 -0.12 -15.33
CA ILE A 128 9.72 -1.36 -15.62
C ILE A 128 8.95 -1.21 -16.93
N ARG A 129 8.27 -0.08 -17.14
CA ARG A 129 7.55 0.19 -18.40
C ARG A 129 8.52 0.18 -19.58
N GLU A 130 9.66 0.85 -19.48
CA GLU A 130 10.66 0.90 -20.56
C GLU A 130 11.17 -0.50 -20.95
N GLN A 131 11.57 -1.31 -19.96
CA GLN A 131 12.03 -2.69 -20.20
C GLN A 131 10.95 -3.54 -20.86
N LEU A 132 9.71 -3.38 -20.43
CA LEU A 132 8.58 -4.11 -20.97
C LEU A 132 8.26 -3.68 -22.40
N PHE A 133 8.19 -2.37 -22.67
CA PHE A 133 7.95 -1.85 -24.02
C PHE A 133 9.00 -2.38 -24.99
N HIS A 134 10.27 -2.34 -24.59
CA HIS A 134 11.36 -2.93 -25.36
C HIS A 134 11.10 -4.44 -25.60
N HIS A 135 10.80 -5.22 -24.56
CA HIS A 135 10.55 -6.65 -24.71
C HIS A 135 9.38 -6.99 -25.65
N VAL A 136 8.28 -6.24 -25.55
CA VAL A 136 7.08 -6.43 -26.39
C VAL A 136 7.38 -6.12 -27.87
N GLN A 137 8.24 -5.14 -28.15
CA GLN A 137 8.62 -4.78 -29.52
C GLN A 137 9.41 -5.88 -30.24
N PHE A 138 10.19 -6.69 -29.52
CA PHE A 138 10.97 -7.79 -30.09
C PHE A 138 10.22 -9.12 -30.13
N LEU A 139 8.93 -9.14 -29.80
CA LEU A 139 8.13 -10.34 -29.76
C LEU A 139 7.71 -10.76 -31.18
N SER A 140 7.72 -12.07 -31.46
CA SER A 140 7.46 -12.59 -32.81
C SER A 140 6.04 -12.28 -33.30
N LEU A 141 5.87 -12.01 -34.59
CA LEU A 141 4.54 -11.79 -35.22
C LEU A 141 3.55 -12.93 -34.93
N LYS A 142 4.02 -14.18 -34.88
CA LYS A 142 3.21 -15.36 -34.52
C LYS A 142 2.54 -15.26 -33.13
N PHE A 143 3.16 -14.55 -32.19
CA PHE A 143 2.57 -14.32 -30.86
C PHE A 143 1.37 -13.35 -30.93
N PHE A 144 1.41 -12.40 -31.86
CA PHE A 144 0.36 -11.40 -32.04
C PHE A 144 -0.79 -11.88 -32.94
N ASP A 145 -0.61 -12.98 -33.68
CA ASP A 145 -1.70 -13.63 -34.42
C ASP A 145 -2.74 -14.28 -33.49
N GLU A 146 -2.32 -14.77 -32.32
CA GLU A 146 -3.21 -15.39 -31.32
C GLU A 146 -3.83 -14.39 -30.33
N ARG A 147 -3.22 -13.21 -30.16
CA ARG A 147 -3.67 -12.17 -29.20
C ARG A 147 -3.44 -10.76 -29.76
N PRO A 148 -4.48 -9.90 -29.83
CA PRO A 148 -4.32 -8.53 -30.31
C PRO A 148 -3.27 -7.78 -29.48
N ALA A 149 -2.26 -7.20 -30.13
CA ALA A 149 -1.16 -6.48 -29.46
C ALA A 149 -1.64 -5.41 -28.47
N GLY A 150 -2.72 -4.69 -28.80
CA GLY A 150 -3.33 -3.68 -27.93
C GLY A 150 -3.88 -4.27 -26.62
N SER A 151 -4.47 -5.47 -26.65
CA SER A 151 -4.97 -6.15 -25.45
C SER A 151 -3.86 -6.58 -24.50
N VAL A 152 -2.73 -7.02 -25.06
CA VAL A 152 -1.53 -7.40 -24.29
C VAL A 152 -0.95 -6.16 -23.63
N LEU A 153 -0.81 -5.06 -24.38
CA LEU A 153 -0.29 -3.80 -23.85
C LEU A 153 -1.15 -3.24 -22.72
N VAL A 154 -2.47 -3.20 -22.89
CA VAL A 154 -3.40 -2.71 -21.86
C VAL A 154 -3.31 -3.54 -20.58
N ARG A 155 -3.29 -4.88 -20.71
CA ARG A 155 -3.17 -5.77 -19.56
C ARG A 155 -1.87 -5.52 -18.80
N ILE A 156 -0.74 -5.45 -19.51
CA ILE A 156 0.53 -5.25 -18.80
C ILE A 156 0.64 -3.84 -18.21
N MET A 157 0.12 -2.81 -18.88
CA MET A 157 0.07 -1.46 -18.30
C MET A 157 -0.75 -1.43 -17.02
N ASN A 158 -1.88 -2.15 -16.97
CA ASN A 158 -2.67 -2.31 -15.76
C ASN A 158 -1.89 -3.05 -14.67
N ASP A 159 -1.22 -4.16 -15.02
CA ASP A 159 -0.41 -4.93 -14.06
C ASP A 159 0.74 -4.09 -13.49
N VAL A 160 1.40 -3.28 -14.33
CA VAL A 160 2.48 -2.38 -13.92
C VAL A 160 1.95 -1.24 -13.04
N ASN A 161 0.75 -0.72 -13.31
CA ASN A 161 0.11 0.26 -12.43
C ASN A 161 -0.21 -0.35 -11.06
N SER A 162 -0.74 -1.57 -11.01
CA SER A 162 -0.93 -2.27 -9.75
C SER A 162 0.40 -2.49 -9.01
N MET A 163 1.48 -2.80 -9.74
CA MET A 163 2.82 -2.86 -9.15
C MET A 163 3.27 -1.50 -8.58
N GLN A 164 2.97 -0.37 -9.24
CA GLN A 164 3.30 0.97 -8.74
C GLN A 164 2.74 1.21 -7.34
N ASP A 165 1.46 0.87 -7.16
CA ASP A 165 0.78 1.05 -5.88
C ASP A 165 1.36 0.11 -4.81
N LEU A 166 1.64 -1.15 -5.16
CA LEU A 166 2.28 -2.11 -4.26
C LEU A 166 3.69 -1.67 -3.85
N PHE A 167 4.48 -1.10 -4.76
CA PHE A 167 5.81 -0.59 -4.44
C PHE A 167 5.75 0.63 -3.52
N THR A 168 4.90 1.61 -3.86
CA THR A 168 4.84 2.89 -3.13
C THR A 168 4.14 2.73 -1.79
N ASN A 169 2.90 2.24 -1.81
CA ASN A 169 2.06 2.13 -0.61
C ASN A 169 2.35 0.88 0.21
N GLY A 170 2.72 -0.22 -0.45
CA GLY A 170 3.15 -1.42 0.24
C GLY A 170 4.59 -1.25 0.73
N VAL A 171 5.55 -1.38 -0.17
CA VAL A 171 6.92 -1.70 0.25
C VAL A 171 7.71 -0.50 0.74
N ILE A 172 7.72 0.62 0.03
CA ILE A 172 8.45 1.83 0.45
C ILE A 172 7.90 2.34 1.78
N ASN A 173 6.57 2.46 1.88
CA ASN A 173 5.93 2.90 3.11
C ASN A 173 6.14 1.90 4.26
N THR A 174 6.06 0.58 4.02
CA THR A 174 6.32 -0.42 5.08
C THR A 174 7.75 -0.32 5.62
N ILE A 175 8.76 -0.19 4.76
CA ILE A 175 10.16 0.01 5.20
C ILE A 175 10.28 1.30 6.01
N THR A 176 9.68 2.38 5.52
CA THR A 176 9.71 3.69 6.20
C THR A 176 9.02 3.62 7.56
N ASN A 177 7.90 2.90 7.67
CA ASN A 177 7.16 2.70 8.91
C ASN A 177 7.94 1.82 9.89
N LEU A 178 8.56 0.73 9.43
CA LEU A 178 9.45 -0.10 10.25
C LEU A 178 10.63 0.72 10.77
N PHE A 179 11.25 1.55 9.92
CA PHE A 179 12.31 2.45 10.33
C PHE A 179 11.82 3.47 11.38
N THR A 180 10.64 4.05 11.17
CA THR A 180 9.99 4.97 12.10
C THR A 180 9.74 4.30 13.45
N LEU A 181 9.18 3.10 13.43
CA LEU A 181 8.90 2.29 14.62
C LEU A 181 10.18 2.01 15.41
N VAL A 182 11.22 1.49 14.74
CA VAL A 182 12.52 1.21 15.37
C VAL A 182 13.13 2.49 15.93
N GLY A 183 13.07 3.60 15.19
CA GLY A 183 13.57 4.90 15.65
C GLY A 183 12.86 5.38 16.91
N ILE A 184 11.52 5.28 16.97
CA ILE A 184 10.75 5.65 18.17
C ILE A 184 11.14 4.76 19.36
N ILE A 185 11.22 3.44 19.17
CA ILE A 185 11.60 2.49 20.24
C ILE A 185 12.98 2.83 20.80
N ILE A 186 13.97 3.07 19.93
CA ILE A 186 15.34 3.42 20.36
C ILE A 186 15.32 4.70 21.20
N ILE A 187 14.64 5.75 20.74
CA ILE A 187 14.66 7.02 21.48
C ILE A 187 13.87 6.88 22.80
N MET A 188 12.76 6.14 22.83
CA MET A 188 12.04 5.87 24.08
C MET A 188 12.93 5.16 25.11
N LEU A 189 13.67 4.13 24.70
CA LEU A 189 14.62 3.41 25.56
C LEU A 189 15.74 4.31 26.09
N VAL A 190 16.24 5.23 25.26
CA VAL A 190 17.29 6.19 25.66
C VAL A 190 16.74 7.25 26.64
N LEU A 191 15.53 7.76 26.39
CA LEU A 191 14.96 8.87 27.18
C LEU A 191 14.47 8.42 28.56
N ASN A 192 13.93 7.20 28.67
CA ASN A 192 13.43 6.66 29.92
C ASN A 192 13.51 5.12 29.94
N TRP A 193 14.72 4.56 30.09
CA TRP A 193 14.90 3.16 30.51
C TRP A 193 14.12 2.81 31.79
N LYS A 194 13.81 3.82 32.62
CA LYS A 194 13.22 3.65 33.95
C LYS A 194 11.68 3.69 34.00
N LEU A 195 10.99 3.97 32.89
CA LEU A 195 9.52 3.85 32.78
C LEU A 195 9.08 2.77 31.77
N ALA A 196 10.02 2.14 31.05
CA ALA A 196 9.77 1.03 30.14
C ALA A 196 9.74 -0.32 30.88
#